data_AF-A0A6N9BB36-F1
#
_entry.id   AF-A0A6N9BB36-F1
#
_cell.length_a   1.000
_cell.length_b   1.000
_cell.length_c   1.000
_cell.angle_alpha   90.00
_cell.angle_beta   90.00
_cell.angle_gamma   90.00
#
_symmetry.space_group_name_H-M   'P 1'
#
loop_
_entity.id
_entity.type
_entity.pdbx_description
1 polymer ?
#
loop_
_entity_poly.entity_id
_entity_poly.type
_entity_poly.pdbx_seq_one_letter_code
_entity_poly.pdbx_strand_id
1 'polypeptide(L)'
;MAPRPTSRAGIEEQNRLLLDRYRHFRLAADAVTATWQFHPHVMAVSLIGSVARDPWKEVPCSTPYRRARIELWHECKDLDLALWLSDLSDLNALRRKSAAAVRKLMERRRIGVAAHQVDVFILEPGTDRYLGRLCAFNACPKGKRECLVPGCGDMPFLRQHDEFEWWADTLAPGGAVRLFDRASGTVATAASLRLPETAESG
;
A
#
# COMPACT_ATOMS: atom_id res chain seq x y z
N MET A 1 17.55 -10.87 -27.14
CA MET A 1 18.48 -9.97 -26.41
C MET A 1 17.64 -8.89 -25.75
N ALA A 2 17.74 -8.70 -24.43
CA ALA A 2 16.93 -7.68 -23.75
C ALA A 2 17.30 -6.28 -24.28
N PRO A 3 16.33 -5.38 -24.53
CA PRO A 3 16.61 -4.02 -24.96
C PRO A 3 17.48 -3.29 -23.93
N ARG A 4 18.39 -2.44 -24.40
CA ARG A 4 19.17 -1.60 -23.47
C ARG A 4 18.21 -0.75 -22.63
N PRO A 5 18.44 -0.59 -21.31
CA PRO A 5 17.51 0.10 -20.41
C PRO A 5 17.12 1.52 -20.87
N THR A 6 18.03 2.22 -21.54
CA THR A 6 17.85 3.59 -22.03
C THR A 6 17.45 3.68 -23.52
N SER A 7 17.23 2.55 -24.21
CA SER A 7 16.63 2.57 -25.55
C SER A 7 15.14 2.87 -25.44
N ARG A 8 14.51 3.37 -26.52
CA ARG A 8 13.07 3.62 -26.55
C ARG A 8 12.25 2.41 -26.09
N ALA A 9 12.53 1.23 -26.66
CA ALA A 9 11.86 -0.02 -26.27
C ALA A 9 12.13 -0.41 -24.80
N GLY A 10 13.33 -0.15 -24.27
CA GLY A 10 13.65 -0.40 -22.86
C GLY A 10 12.91 0.54 -21.91
N ILE A 11 12.75 1.81 -22.29
CA ILE A 11 12.00 2.82 -21.53
C ILE A 11 10.50 2.49 -21.53
N GLU A 12 9.95 2.11 -22.68
CA GLU A 12 8.54 1.71 -22.83
C GLU A 12 8.24 0.46 -21.99
N GLU A 13 9.11 -0.56 -22.05
CA GLU A 13 8.99 -1.77 -21.24
C GLU A 13 9.07 -1.47 -19.75
N GLN A 14 10.03 -0.65 -19.32
CA GLN A 14 10.16 -0.26 -17.92
C GLN A 14 8.93 0.49 -17.43
N ASN A 15 8.40 1.43 -18.23
CA ASN A 15 7.16 2.14 -17.93
C ASN A 15 5.96 1.20 -17.82
N ARG A 16 5.85 0.20 -18.70
CA ARG A 16 4.81 -0.82 -18.64
C ARG A 16 4.87 -1.61 -17.34
N LEU A 17 6.06 -2.06 -16.93
CA LEU A 17 6.26 -2.78 -15.67
C LEU A 17 5.89 -1.93 -14.44
N LEU A 18 6.21 -0.63 -14.46
CA LEU A 18 5.86 0.31 -13.39
C LEU A 18 4.33 0.52 -13.30
N LEU A 19 3.64 0.67 -14.43
CA LEU A 19 2.17 0.76 -14.43
C LEU A 19 1.50 -0.55 -14.03
N ASP A 20 2.04 -1.70 -14.45
CA ASP A 20 1.56 -3.00 -13.98
C ASP A 20 1.75 -3.16 -12.47
N ARG A 21 2.81 -2.58 -11.89
CA ARG A 21 3.01 -2.53 -10.44
C ARG A 21 1.91 -1.75 -9.74
N TYR A 22 1.51 -0.58 -10.25
CA TYR A 22 0.34 0.16 -9.75
C TYR A 22 -0.93 -0.70 -9.79
N ARG A 23 -1.20 -1.38 -10.91
CA ARG A 23 -2.36 -2.28 -11.07
C ARG A 23 -2.35 -3.38 -10.01
N HIS A 24 -1.22 -4.02 -9.81
CA HIS A 24 -1.05 -5.09 -8.83
C HIS A 24 -1.32 -4.63 -7.40
N PHE A 25 -0.81 -3.46 -7.01
CA PHE A 25 -1.07 -2.91 -5.68
C PHE A 25 -2.52 -2.49 -5.49
N ARG A 26 -3.14 -1.86 -6.50
CA ARG A 26 -4.56 -1.49 -6.45
C ARG A 26 -5.46 -2.72 -6.30
N LEU A 27 -5.19 -3.80 -7.05
CA LEU A 27 -5.88 -5.08 -6.89
C LEU A 27 -5.64 -5.73 -5.51
N ALA A 28 -4.43 -5.60 -4.96
CA ALA A 28 -4.14 -6.07 -3.61
C ALA A 28 -4.89 -5.27 -2.54
N ALA A 29 -5.00 -3.94 -2.70
CA ALA A 29 -5.79 -3.08 -1.82
C ALA A 29 -7.26 -3.50 -1.78
N ASP A 30 -7.85 -3.77 -2.94
CA ASP A 30 -9.23 -4.27 -3.05
C ASP A 30 -9.39 -5.64 -2.37
N ALA A 31 -8.44 -6.55 -2.61
CA ALA A 31 -8.49 -7.89 -2.03
C ALA A 31 -8.37 -7.87 -0.49
N VAL A 32 -7.47 -7.03 0.06
CA VAL A 32 -7.31 -6.86 1.51
C VAL A 32 -8.57 -6.23 2.10
N THR A 33 -9.06 -5.14 1.51
CA THR A 33 -10.28 -4.43 1.96
C THR A 33 -11.49 -5.37 1.98
N ALA A 34 -11.67 -6.19 0.95
CA ALA A 34 -12.77 -7.16 0.87
C ALA A 34 -12.73 -8.22 1.98
N THR A 35 -11.57 -8.49 2.59
CA THR A 35 -11.49 -9.38 3.76
C THR A 35 -11.72 -8.65 5.09
N TRP A 36 -11.30 -7.38 5.17
CA TRP A 36 -11.40 -6.58 6.37
C TRP A 36 -12.79 -6.00 6.62
N GLN A 37 -13.58 -5.74 5.58
CA GLN A 37 -14.95 -5.21 5.74
C GLN A 37 -15.83 -6.06 6.68
N PHE A 38 -15.55 -7.37 6.78
CA PHE A 38 -16.28 -8.31 7.64
C PHE A 38 -15.74 -8.39 9.08
N HIS A 39 -14.65 -7.69 9.40
CA HIS A 39 -14.12 -7.65 10.76
C HIS A 39 -14.89 -6.61 11.59
N PRO A 40 -15.43 -6.93 12.78
CA PRO A 40 -16.39 -6.08 13.50
C PRO A 40 -15.84 -4.71 13.87
N HIS A 41 -14.55 -4.61 14.18
CA HIS A 41 -13.91 -3.36 14.60
C HIS A 41 -13.42 -2.46 13.45
N VAL A 42 -13.50 -2.92 12.20
CA VAL A 42 -13.07 -2.10 11.05
C VAL A 42 -14.12 -1.06 10.72
N MET A 43 -13.78 0.21 10.94
CA MET A 43 -14.69 1.33 10.69
C MET A 43 -14.54 1.90 9.29
N ALA A 44 -13.31 1.97 8.78
CA ALA A 44 -13.03 2.45 7.45
C ALA A 44 -11.68 1.94 6.94
N VAL A 45 -11.54 1.89 5.62
CA VAL A 45 -10.27 1.61 4.93
C VAL A 45 -10.08 2.62 3.82
N SER A 46 -8.91 3.26 3.78
CA SER A 46 -8.52 4.15 2.68
C SER A 46 -7.17 3.71 2.10
N LEU A 47 -7.07 3.75 0.77
CA LEU A 47 -5.79 3.69 0.06
C LEU A 47 -5.11 5.05 0.18
N ILE A 48 -3.84 5.06 0.57
CA ILE A 48 -3.03 6.27 0.70
C ILE A 48 -1.70 6.10 -0.05
N GLY A 49 -0.80 7.08 0.08
CA GLY A 49 0.55 7.01 -0.49
C GLY A 49 0.57 7.08 -2.02
N SER A 50 1.68 6.66 -2.63
CA SER A 50 1.89 6.80 -4.06
C SER A 50 0.84 6.06 -4.91
N VAL A 51 0.31 4.95 -4.41
CA VAL A 51 -0.65 4.10 -5.13
C VAL A 51 -2.04 4.74 -5.23
N ALA A 52 -2.40 5.60 -4.27
CA ALA A 52 -3.68 6.33 -4.25
C ALA A 52 -3.75 7.45 -5.30
N ARG A 53 -2.59 8.00 -5.68
CA ARG A 53 -2.49 9.13 -6.61
C ARG A 53 -2.51 8.65 -8.06
N ASP A 54 -2.83 9.57 -8.96
CA ASP A 54 -2.55 9.37 -10.38
C ASP A 54 -1.04 9.20 -10.57
N PRO A 55 -0.59 8.22 -11.39
CA PRO A 55 0.83 8.06 -11.68
C PRO A 55 1.42 9.35 -12.25
N TRP A 56 2.62 9.69 -11.79
CA TRP A 56 3.41 10.80 -12.33
C TRP A 56 4.76 10.29 -12.83
N LYS A 57 5.39 11.07 -13.70
CA LYS A 57 6.74 10.79 -14.16
C LYS A 57 7.77 11.50 -13.32
N GLU A 58 8.91 10.85 -13.11
CA GLU A 58 10.08 11.40 -12.45
C GLU A 58 11.36 10.84 -13.07
N VAL A 59 12.48 11.53 -12.84
CA VAL A 59 13.79 10.99 -13.19
C VAL A 59 14.24 10.06 -12.07
N PRO A 60 14.34 8.74 -12.30
CA PRO A 60 14.74 7.81 -11.26
C PRO A 60 16.13 8.15 -10.73
N CYS A 61 16.35 7.88 -9.45
CA CYS A 61 17.67 8.07 -8.85
C CYS A 61 18.74 7.13 -9.45
N SER A 62 18.36 6.06 -10.15
CA SER A 62 19.29 5.10 -10.73
C SER A 62 20.16 5.74 -11.83
N THR A 63 21.46 5.48 -11.73
CA THR A 63 22.51 6.13 -12.54
C THR A 63 22.25 6.15 -14.07
N PRO A 64 21.78 5.07 -14.71
CA PRO A 64 21.58 5.04 -16.17
C PRO A 64 20.55 6.07 -16.64
N TYR A 65 19.40 6.14 -15.97
CA TYR A 65 18.30 7.05 -16.35
C TYR A 65 18.58 8.48 -15.88
N ARG A 66 19.18 8.65 -14.69
CA ARG A 66 19.56 9.97 -14.17
C ARG A 66 20.55 10.69 -15.07
N ARG A 67 21.58 10.00 -15.57
CA ARG A 67 22.58 10.57 -16.50
C ARG A 67 21.95 10.97 -17.83
N ALA A 68 20.99 10.17 -18.30
CA ALA A 68 20.29 10.42 -19.56
C ALA A 68 19.08 11.38 -19.40
N ARG A 69 18.77 11.84 -18.17
CA ARG A 69 17.57 12.62 -17.83
C ARG A 69 16.28 12.01 -18.39
N ILE A 70 16.18 10.69 -18.36
CA ILE A 70 15.02 9.95 -18.83
C ILE A 70 13.99 9.90 -17.70
N GLU A 71 12.77 10.32 -18.02
CA GLU A 71 11.63 10.24 -17.12
C GLU A 71 10.93 8.89 -17.26
N LEU A 72 10.66 8.25 -16.12
CA LEU A 72 9.86 7.04 -16.01
C LEU A 72 8.68 7.30 -15.07
N TRP A 73 7.66 6.46 -15.10
CA TRP A 73 6.63 6.47 -14.06
C TRP A 73 7.25 6.24 -12.67
N HIS A 74 6.70 6.88 -11.66
CA HIS A 74 7.15 6.71 -10.28
C HIS A 74 7.12 5.24 -9.84
N GLU A 75 8.13 4.80 -9.11
CA GLU A 75 8.22 3.44 -8.60
C GLU A 75 7.47 3.31 -7.26
N CYS A 76 6.29 2.68 -7.29
CA CYS A 76 5.63 2.24 -6.07
C CYS A 76 6.34 1.01 -5.48
N LYS A 77 6.83 1.14 -4.24
CA LYS A 77 7.53 0.06 -3.53
C LYS A 77 6.61 -0.76 -2.64
N ASP A 78 5.67 -0.08 -2.00
CA ASP A 78 4.75 -0.63 -1.01
C ASP A 78 3.31 -0.13 -1.28
N LEU A 79 2.35 -0.82 -0.68
CA LEU A 79 0.94 -0.49 -0.65
C LEU A 79 0.62 0.06 0.74
N ASP A 80 0.29 1.35 0.80
CA ASP A 80 -0.07 2.03 2.03
C ASP A 80 -1.61 2.07 2.20
N LEU A 81 -2.09 1.58 3.33
CA LEU A 81 -3.51 1.59 3.72
C LEU A 81 -3.69 2.30 5.06
N ALA A 82 -4.62 3.24 5.13
CA ALA A 82 -5.13 3.77 6.39
C ALA A 82 -6.33 2.93 6.84
N LEU A 83 -6.32 2.49 8.10
CA LEU A 83 -7.31 1.60 8.70
C LEU A 83 -7.83 2.22 10.01
N TRP A 84 -9.12 2.54 10.05
CA TRP A 84 -9.77 3.03 11.26
C TRP A 84 -10.35 1.86 12.04
N LEU A 85 -9.96 1.75 13.31
CA LEU A 85 -10.37 0.65 14.20
C LEU A 85 -11.01 1.18 15.46
N SER A 86 -12.21 0.67 15.80
CA SER A 86 -12.86 0.98 17.07
C SER A 86 -12.24 0.24 18.27
N ASP A 87 -11.49 -0.84 18.01
CA ASP A 87 -10.83 -1.66 19.02
C ASP A 87 -9.57 -2.32 18.41
N LEU A 88 -8.53 -2.48 19.23
CA LEU A 88 -7.21 -2.98 18.82
C LEU A 88 -6.89 -4.40 19.32
N SER A 89 -7.85 -5.12 19.90
CA SER A 89 -7.61 -6.43 20.52
C SER A 89 -7.29 -7.56 19.52
N ASP A 90 -7.71 -7.43 18.26
CA ASP A 90 -7.58 -8.49 17.24
C ASP A 90 -6.75 -8.10 16.00
N LEU A 91 -5.68 -7.33 16.22
CA LEU A 91 -4.75 -6.94 15.15
C LEU A 91 -4.11 -8.15 14.45
N ASN A 92 -3.85 -9.25 15.16
CA ASN A 92 -3.29 -10.45 14.53
C ASN A 92 -4.25 -11.07 13.50
N ALA A 93 -5.57 -11.09 13.74
CA ALA A 93 -6.51 -11.59 12.74
C ALA A 93 -6.52 -10.70 11.49
N LEU A 94 -6.49 -9.37 11.66
CA LEU A 94 -6.40 -8.43 10.55
C LEU A 94 -5.12 -8.65 9.71
N ARG A 95 -3.98 -8.83 10.38
CA ARG A 95 -2.69 -9.15 9.74
C ARG A 95 -2.77 -10.47 8.95
N ARG A 96 -3.33 -11.52 9.55
CA ARG A 96 -3.49 -12.83 8.88
C ARG A 96 -4.43 -12.74 7.68
N LYS A 97 -5.53 -12.00 7.80
CA LYS A 97 -6.49 -11.76 6.70
C LYS A 97 -5.81 -11.04 5.53
N SER A 98 -5.04 -9.99 5.80
CA SER A 98 -4.26 -9.27 4.78
C SER A 98 -3.26 -10.20 4.08
N ALA A 99 -2.43 -10.93 4.84
CA ALA A 99 -1.47 -11.88 4.28
C ALA A 99 -2.14 -12.98 3.44
N ALA A 100 -3.30 -13.49 3.89
CA ALA A 100 -4.05 -14.48 3.14
C ALA A 100 -4.67 -13.91 1.86
N ALA A 101 -5.13 -12.66 1.88
CA ALA A 101 -5.69 -11.98 0.72
C ALA A 101 -4.67 -11.85 -0.41
N VAL A 102 -3.47 -11.36 -0.11
CA VAL A 102 -2.40 -11.22 -1.12
C VAL A 102 -1.88 -12.58 -1.60
N ARG A 103 -1.83 -13.59 -0.72
CA ARG A 103 -1.48 -14.97 -1.12
C ARG A 103 -2.49 -15.54 -2.11
N LYS A 104 -3.78 -15.37 -1.83
CA LYS A 104 -4.88 -15.81 -2.71
C LYS A 104 -4.85 -15.08 -4.05
N LEU A 105 -4.45 -13.81 -4.06
CA LEU A 105 -4.27 -13.04 -5.29
C LEU A 105 -3.15 -13.61 -6.16
N MET A 106 -2.01 -14.00 -5.56
CA MET A 106 -0.94 -14.70 -6.25
C MET A 106 -1.39 -16.06 -6.80
N GLU A 107 -2.07 -16.87 -5.97
CA GLU A 107 -2.56 -18.20 -6.36
C GLU A 107 -3.53 -18.14 -7.55
N ARG A 108 -4.45 -17.16 -7.57
CA ARG A 108 -5.55 -17.09 -8.56
C ARG A 108 -5.27 -16.23 -9.78
N ARG A 109 -4.47 -15.17 -9.62
CA ARG A 109 -4.25 -14.15 -10.66
C ARG A 109 -2.77 -14.01 -11.04
N ARG A 110 -1.86 -14.75 -10.37
CA ARG A 110 -0.40 -14.64 -10.56
C ARG A 110 0.14 -13.23 -10.29
N ILE A 111 -0.54 -12.49 -9.42
CA ILE A 111 -0.14 -11.15 -9.00
C ILE A 111 0.65 -11.24 -7.70
N GLY A 112 1.94 -10.92 -7.75
CA GLY A 112 2.85 -10.98 -6.61
C GLY A 112 2.92 -9.67 -5.83
N VAL A 113 2.23 -9.63 -4.68
CA VAL A 113 2.43 -8.61 -3.64
C VAL A 113 2.79 -9.34 -2.36
N ALA A 114 3.97 -9.05 -1.79
CA ALA A 114 4.38 -9.69 -0.55
C ALA A 114 3.65 -9.06 0.64
N ALA A 115 3.35 -9.85 1.67
CA ALA A 115 2.61 -9.36 2.84
C ALA A 115 3.32 -8.21 3.58
N HIS A 116 4.65 -8.13 3.52
CA HIS A 116 5.43 -7.04 4.10
C HIS A 116 5.42 -5.75 3.26
N GLN A 117 4.88 -5.80 2.03
CA GLN A 117 4.67 -4.62 1.18
C GLN A 117 3.29 -4.01 1.41
N VAL A 118 2.50 -4.54 2.36
CA VAL A 118 1.22 -3.98 2.74
C VAL A 118 1.43 -3.27 4.07
N ASP A 119 1.69 -1.97 3.99
CA ASP A 119 1.88 -1.10 5.13
C ASP A 119 0.52 -0.54 5.57
N VAL A 120 0.18 -0.76 6.83
CA VAL A 120 -1.15 -0.43 7.35
C VAL A 120 -1.01 0.52 8.53
N PHE A 121 -1.51 1.73 8.35
CA PHE A 121 -1.53 2.80 9.34
C PHE A 121 -2.84 2.74 10.10
N ILE A 122 -2.78 2.59 11.42
CA ILE A 122 -3.95 2.43 12.28
C ILE A 122 -4.32 3.80 12.83
N LEU A 123 -5.59 4.18 12.63
CA LEU A 123 -6.14 5.47 13.02
C LEU A 123 -7.31 5.29 13.99
N GLU A 124 -7.45 6.25 14.90
CA GLU A 124 -8.59 6.37 15.80
C GLU A 124 -9.82 6.93 15.06
N PRO A 125 -10.99 6.25 15.12
CA PRO A 125 -12.23 6.75 14.55
C PRO A 125 -12.65 8.10 15.16
N GLY A 126 -13.01 9.05 14.29
CA GLY A 126 -13.55 10.36 14.68
C GLY A 126 -12.51 11.44 14.96
N THR A 127 -11.25 11.07 15.20
CA THR A 127 -10.15 12.03 15.44
C THR A 127 -9.03 11.96 14.40
N ASP A 128 -8.98 10.87 13.61
CA ASP A 128 -7.89 10.56 12.68
C ASP A 128 -6.50 10.49 13.36
N ARG A 129 -6.49 10.34 14.69
CA ARG A 129 -5.26 10.25 15.47
C ARG A 129 -4.53 8.96 15.11
N TYR A 130 -3.27 9.09 14.73
CA TYR A 130 -2.42 7.95 14.43
C TYR A 130 -2.06 7.18 15.70
N LEU A 131 -2.27 5.86 15.66
CA LEU A 131 -2.07 4.95 16.78
C LEU A 131 -0.82 4.06 16.62
N GLY A 132 -0.35 3.88 15.38
CA GLY A 132 0.76 3.00 15.04
C GLY A 132 0.53 2.28 13.71
N ARG A 133 1.38 1.30 13.40
CA ARG A 133 1.20 0.44 12.22
C ARG A 133 0.81 -0.98 12.61
N LEU A 134 0.11 -1.66 11.71
CA LEU A 134 -0.07 -3.11 11.83
C LEU A 134 1.28 -3.80 11.63
N CYS A 135 1.72 -4.57 12.62
CA CYS A 135 2.99 -5.28 12.55
C CYS A 135 2.96 -6.37 11.47
N ALA A 136 3.92 -6.34 10.54
CA ALA A 136 4.08 -7.36 9.50
C ALA A 136 4.68 -8.69 10.02
N PHE A 137 5.27 -8.70 11.23
CA PHE A 137 5.84 -9.92 11.80
C PHE A 137 4.75 -10.92 12.20
N ASN A 138 5.12 -12.21 12.22
CA ASN A 138 4.20 -13.29 12.55
C ASN A 138 4.09 -13.59 14.07
N ALA A 139 4.83 -12.86 14.89
CA ALA A 139 4.82 -12.97 16.35
C ALA A 139 5.08 -11.58 16.95
N CYS A 140 4.50 -11.31 18.13
CA CYS A 140 4.68 -10.06 18.87
C CYS A 140 4.92 -10.38 20.35
N PRO A 141 6.09 -10.02 20.92
CA PRO A 141 7.26 -9.45 20.24
C PRO A 141 7.97 -10.47 19.35
N LYS A 142 8.63 -10.01 18.27
CA LYS A 142 9.49 -10.85 17.43
C LYS A 142 10.95 -10.88 17.90
N GLY A 143 11.33 -9.97 18.79
CA GLY A 143 12.71 -9.79 19.25
C GLY A 143 13.64 -9.16 18.21
N LYS A 144 13.08 -8.42 17.25
CA LYS A 144 13.87 -7.64 16.27
C LYS A 144 14.15 -6.24 16.79
N ARG A 145 15.12 -5.54 16.20
CA ARG A 145 15.50 -4.18 16.62
C ARG A 145 14.31 -3.23 16.57
N GLU A 146 13.43 -3.41 15.59
CA GLU A 146 12.20 -2.67 15.40
C GLU A 146 11.17 -2.89 16.51
N CYS A 147 11.30 -3.97 17.31
CA CYS A 147 10.46 -4.21 18.49
C CYS A 147 10.95 -3.47 19.73
N LEU A 148 12.15 -2.87 19.71
CA LEU A 148 12.73 -2.16 20.85
C LEU A 148 12.27 -0.70 20.96
N VAL A 149 11.48 -0.23 19.99
CA VAL A 149 10.90 1.12 20.01
C VAL A 149 9.95 1.23 21.22
N PRO A 150 10.05 2.28 22.05
CA PRO A 150 9.15 2.48 23.18
C PRO A 150 7.66 2.39 22.78
N GLY A 151 6.87 1.67 23.58
CA GLY A 151 5.45 1.45 23.32
C GLY A 151 5.12 0.46 22.19
N CYS A 152 6.13 -0.10 21.50
CA CYS A 152 5.90 -1.11 20.47
C CYS A 152 5.42 -2.42 21.11
N GLY A 153 4.26 -2.90 20.69
CA GLY A 153 3.70 -4.16 21.17
C GLY A 153 3.00 -4.08 22.52
N ASP A 154 2.88 -2.90 23.14
CA ASP A 154 2.03 -2.67 24.33
C ASP A 154 0.61 -3.20 24.08
N MET A 155 0.11 -2.92 22.89
CA MET A 155 -0.97 -3.69 22.27
C MET A 155 -0.35 -4.70 21.28
N PRO A 156 -0.63 -6.01 21.38
CA PRO A 156 -0.05 -7.02 20.49
C PRO A 156 -0.27 -6.68 19.01
N PHE A 157 0.80 -6.71 18.22
CA PHE A 157 0.84 -6.36 16.79
C PHE A 157 0.58 -4.88 16.46
N LEU A 158 0.46 -3.99 17.45
CA LEU A 158 0.56 -2.54 17.22
C LEU A 158 2.03 -2.14 17.25
N ARG A 159 2.57 -1.82 16.09
CA ARG A 159 3.98 -1.45 15.93
C ARG A 159 4.15 0.05 16.03
N GLN A 160 5.10 0.47 16.85
CA GLN A 160 5.60 1.85 16.87
C GLN A 160 6.85 1.94 15.98
N HIS A 161 7.05 3.12 15.41
CA HIS A 161 8.19 3.44 14.57
C HIS A 161 8.90 4.63 15.17
N ASP A 162 10.21 4.47 15.38
CA ASP A 162 11.03 5.55 15.89
C ASP A 162 11.06 6.71 14.88
N GLU A 163 10.99 7.94 15.40
CA GLU A 163 11.02 9.20 14.63
C GLU A 163 9.96 9.29 13.50
N PHE A 164 8.91 8.46 13.53
CA PHE A 164 7.84 8.53 12.53
C PHE A 164 6.80 9.58 12.91
N GLU A 165 6.56 10.51 11.99
CA GLU A 165 5.50 11.51 12.10
C GLU A 165 4.37 11.19 11.10
N TRP A 166 3.14 11.19 11.60
CA TRP A 166 1.94 11.10 10.76
C TRP A 166 1.52 12.49 10.31
N TRP A 167 1.49 12.69 8.99
CA TRP A 167 1.11 13.97 8.38
C TRP A 167 -0.37 13.93 8.05
N ALA A 168 -1.17 14.82 8.65
CA ALA A 168 -2.62 14.87 8.42
C ALA A 168 -2.97 15.04 6.92
N ASP A 169 -2.13 15.75 6.17
CA ASP A 169 -2.25 15.93 4.72
C ASP A 169 -2.23 14.62 3.92
N THR A 170 -1.79 13.51 4.52
CA THR A 170 -1.89 12.17 3.94
C THR A 170 -3.34 11.79 3.63
N LEU A 171 -4.30 12.33 4.40
CA LEU A 171 -5.73 12.10 4.23
C LEU A 171 -6.43 13.21 3.44
N ALA A 172 -5.69 14.25 3.02
CA ALA A 172 -6.28 15.35 2.27
C ALA A 172 -6.87 14.86 0.92
N PRO A 173 -7.86 15.58 0.37
CA PRO A 173 -8.42 15.27 -0.94
C PRO A 173 -7.31 15.14 -2.01
N GLY A 174 -7.32 14.03 -2.74
CA GLY A 174 -6.29 13.69 -3.74
C GLY A 174 -5.05 12.97 -3.19
N GLY A 175 -4.89 12.90 -1.87
CA GLY A 175 -3.86 12.09 -1.18
C GLY A 175 -4.34 10.70 -0.76
N ALA A 176 -5.66 10.54 -0.59
CA ALA A 176 -6.30 9.31 -0.14
C ALA A 176 -7.56 8.98 -0.95
N VAL A 177 -7.85 7.68 -1.07
CA VAL A 177 -9.08 7.15 -1.66
C VAL A 177 -9.76 6.23 -0.66
N ARG A 178 -10.95 6.62 -0.18
CA ARG A 178 -11.78 5.79 0.70
C ARG A 178 -12.29 4.58 -0.07
N LEU A 179 -11.89 3.38 0.35
CA LEU A 179 -12.32 2.11 -0.28
C LEU A 179 -13.54 1.52 0.43
N PHE A 180 -13.56 1.59 1.76
CA PHE A 180 -14.61 1.04 2.59
C PHE A 180 -14.95 1.99 3.74
N ASP A 181 -16.23 2.10 4.05
CA ASP A 181 -16.76 2.77 5.23
C ASP A 181 -17.85 1.89 5.85
N ARG A 182 -17.85 1.72 7.18
CA ARG A 182 -18.84 0.86 7.85
C ARG A 182 -20.28 1.31 7.61
N ALA A 183 -20.53 2.62 7.56
CA ALA A 183 -21.87 3.15 7.40
C ALA A 183 -22.36 3.05 5.94
N SER A 184 -21.44 3.11 4.97
CA SER A 184 -21.78 3.13 3.54
C SER A 184 -21.45 1.84 2.78
N GLY A 185 -20.73 0.90 3.41
CA GLY A 185 -20.18 -0.27 2.74
C GLY A 185 -18.96 0.04 1.89
N THR A 186 -18.81 -0.67 0.77
CA THR A 186 -17.75 -0.41 -0.21
C THR A 186 -18.03 0.90 -0.95
N VAL A 187 -17.13 1.87 -0.83
CA VAL A 187 -17.26 3.22 -1.38
C VAL A 187 -16.60 3.31 -2.76
N ALA A 188 -15.43 2.69 -2.92
CA ALA A 188 -14.68 2.68 -4.17
C ALA A 188 -13.87 1.40 -4.30
N THR A 189 -13.42 1.12 -5.53
CA THR A 189 -12.44 0.08 -5.82
C THR A 189 -11.16 0.72 -6.31
N ALA A 190 -10.04 0.38 -5.70
CA ALA A 190 -8.73 0.90 -6.07
C ALA A 190 -8.38 0.51 -7.51
N ALA A 191 -8.79 -0.66 -7.98
CA ALA A 191 -8.56 -1.09 -9.36
C ALA A 191 -9.28 -0.22 -10.41
N SER A 192 -10.30 0.56 -10.03
CA SER A 192 -10.98 1.49 -10.94
C SER A 192 -10.27 2.83 -11.10
N LEU A 193 -9.26 3.11 -10.27
CA LEU A 193 -8.50 4.36 -10.34
C LEU A 193 -7.78 4.47 -11.69
N ARG A 194 -7.76 5.69 -12.23
CA ARG A 194 -7.20 5.97 -13.55
C ARG A 194 -5.73 5.56 -13.61
N LEU A 195 -5.35 4.92 -14.70
CA LEU A 195 -3.97 4.76 -15.10
C LEU A 195 -3.81 5.39 -16.48
N PRO A 196 -2.65 6.02 -16.76
CA PRO A 196 -2.34 6.49 -18.10
C PRO A 196 -2.39 5.30 -19.06
N GLU A 197 -2.99 5.52 -20.22
CA GLU A 197 -2.91 4.56 -21.32
C GLU A 197 -1.42 4.42 -21.68
N THR A 198 -0.93 3.19 -21.71
CA THR A 198 0.33 2.91 -22.40
C THR A 198 0.08 3.23 -23.85
N ALA A 199 0.69 4.31 -24.37
CA ALA A 199 0.58 4.67 -25.78
C ALA A 199 0.83 3.41 -26.62
N GLU A 200 -0.22 2.89 -27.24
CA GLU A 200 -0.09 1.78 -28.17
C GLU A 200 0.76 2.29 -29.34
N SER A 201 1.84 1.56 -29.61
CA SER A 201 2.77 1.85 -30.69
C SER A 201 2.02 1.93 -32.02
N GLY A 202 1.86 3.14 -32.54
CA GLY A 202 1.70 3.37 -33.98
C GLY A 202 3.02 3.14 -34.72
#